data_AF-A0A940FQM1-F1
#
_entry.id   AF-A0A940FQM1-F1
#
_cell.length_a   1.000
_cell.length_b   1.000
_cell.length_c   1.000
_cell.angle_alpha   90.00
_cell.angle_beta   90.00
_cell.angle_gamma   90.00
#
_symmetry.space_group_name_H-M   'P 1'
#
loop_
_entity.id
_entity.type
_entity.pdbx_description
1 polymer ?
#
loop_
_entity_poly.entity_id
_entity_poly.type
_entity_poly.pdbx_seq_one_letter_code
_entity_poly.pdbx_strand_id
1 'polypeptide(L)'
;AQLEDPIRSNTVVGQVVVVGDRKPFVSALITLDEEMLPVWLQNNGEDPQLTLAQAAKNPKVLAEIQRAIDAANSKVSRAESIRKFAVLDTTWTEASGHLTPKLSIKRHVITKDFADTIESLYAGVPVDTHATATATPTRAR
;
A
#
# COMPACT_ATOMS: atom_id res chain seq x y z
N ALA A 1 -8.78 9.60 1.02
CA ALA A 1 -9.61 8.38 0.99
C ALA A 1 -9.67 7.75 2.38
N GLN A 2 -10.79 7.13 2.76
CA GLN A 2 -11.08 6.67 4.14
C GLN A 2 -9.95 5.87 4.80
N LEU A 3 -9.28 4.98 4.06
CA LEU A 3 -8.13 4.20 4.56
C LEU A 3 -6.79 4.93 4.43
N GLU A 4 -6.61 5.72 3.38
CA GLU A 4 -5.32 6.36 3.09
C GLU A 4 -5.04 7.59 3.95
N ASP A 5 -6.05 8.42 4.20
CA ASP A 5 -5.89 9.68 4.94
C ASP A 5 -5.35 9.45 6.37
N PRO A 6 -5.88 8.49 7.17
CA PRO A 6 -5.31 8.22 8.48
C PRO A 6 -3.89 7.66 8.40
N ILE A 7 -3.57 6.81 7.43
CA ILE A 7 -2.21 6.25 7.28
C ILE A 7 -1.22 7.37 6.92
N ARG A 8 -1.62 8.27 6.03
CA ARG A 8 -0.81 9.43 5.60
C ARG A 8 -0.54 10.44 6.72
N SER A 9 -1.35 10.45 7.78
CA SER A 9 -1.09 11.31 8.94
C SER A 9 0.08 10.82 9.81
N ASN A 10 0.60 9.61 9.56
CA ASN A 10 1.77 9.10 10.25
C ASN A 10 3.05 9.78 9.73
N THR A 11 3.92 10.21 10.65
CA THR A 11 5.16 10.94 10.35
C THR A 11 6.16 10.19 9.47
N VAL A 12 6.15 8.86 9.48
CA VAL A 12 7.05 8.03 8.65
C VAL A 12 6.51 7.85 7.22
N VAL A 13 5.22 8.06 7.00
CA VAL A 13 4.56 7.81 5.73
C VAL A 13 4.60 9.07 4.86
N GLY A 14 5.26 8.99 3.71
CA GLY A 14 5.21 10.06 2.71
C GLY A 14 3.92 10.00 1.89
N GLN A 15 3.68 8.85 1.24
CA GLN A 15 2.49 8.63 0.42
C GLN A 15 1.97 7.21 0.60
N VAL A 16 0.66 7.04 0.39
CA VAL A 16 0.01 5.73 0.39
C VAL A 16 -0.99 5.64 -0.76
N VAL A 17 -1.03 4.47 -1.41
CA VAL A 17 -2.04 4.08 -2.38
C VAL A 17 -2.59 2.72 -1.98
N VAL A 18 -3.89 2.67 -1.70
CA VAL A 18 -4.62 1.43 -1.51
C VAL A 18 -4.90 0.80 -2.87
N VAL A 19 -4.66 -0.51 -2.97
CA VAL A 19 -4.88 -1.35 -4.15
C VAL A 19 -5.73 -2.56 -3.75
N GLY A 20 -6.58 -3.04 -4.64
CA GLY A 20 -7.50 -4.13 -4.29
C GLY A 20 -8.59 -4.42 -5.31
N ASP A 21 -8.75 -3.55 -6.32
CA ASP A 21 -9.70 -3.80 -7.40
C ASP A 21 -9.39 -5.13 -8.11
N ARG A 22 -10.40 -6.00 -8.19
CA ARG A 22 -10.29 -7.38 -8.74
C ARG A 22 -9.15 -8.21 -8.11
N LYS A 23 -8.80 -7.94 -6.84
CA LYS A 23 -7.85 -8.74 -6.07
C LYS A 23 -8.56 -9.47 -4.91
N PRO A 24 -7.99 -10.58 -4.39
CA PRO A 24 -8.60 -11.35 -3.30
C PRO A 24 -8.80 -10.56 -1.99
N PHE A 25 -8.07 -9.45 -1.83
CA PHE A 25 -8.17 -8.55 -0.67
C PHE A 25 -7.57 -7.19 -0.98
N VAL A 26 -7.82 -6.23 -0.08
CA VAL A 26 -7.22 -4.90 -0.11
C VAL A 26 -5.78 -4.96 0.41
N SER A 27 -4.88 -4.29 -0.29
CA SER A 27 -3.48 -4.08 0.09
C SER A 27 -3.08 -2.61 -0.07
N ALA A 28 -1.87 -2.23 0.35
CA ALA A 28 -1.36 -0.87 0.20
C ALA A 28 0.10 -0.82 -0.31
N LEU A 29 0.40 0.17 -1.15
CA LEU A 29 1.76 0.63 -1.42
C LEU A 29 2.03 1.89 -0.60
N ILE A 30 3.20 1.94 0.04
CA ILE A 30 3.57 3.01 0.97
C ILE A 30 4.98 3.49 0.63
N THR A 31 5.16 4.80 0.49
CA THR A 31 6.50 5.42 0.45
C THR A 31 6.82 6.00 1.82
N LEU A 32 8.11 6.09 2.13
CA LEU A 32 8.57 6.78 3.33
C LEU A 32 8.65 8.29 3.08
N ASP A 33 8.49 9.07 4.14
CA ASP A 33 8.74 10.52 4.11
C ASP A 33 10.24 10.78 4.27
N GLU A 34 10.93 11.20 3.20
CA GLU A 34 12.38 11.43 3.22
C GLU A 34 12.82 12.53 4.18
N GLU A 35 11.96 13.51 4.43
CA GLU A 35 12.30 14.66 5.29
C GLU A 35 12.15 14.30 6.76
N MET A 36 11.10 13.55 7.10
CA MET A 36 10.75 13.21 8.48
C MET A 36 11.35 11.89 8.95
N LEU A 37 11.71 10.97 8.04
CA LEU A 37 12.25 9.66 8.37
C LEU A 37 13.54 9.74 9.22
N PRO A 38 14.56 10.58 8.92
CA PRO A 38 15.77 10.65 9.74
C PRO A 38 15.49 11.06 11.19
N VAL A 39 14.60 12.04 11.38
CA VAL A 39 14.19 12.50 12.71
C VAL A 39 13.46 11.39 13.46
N TRP A 40 12.53 10.70 12.79
CA TRP A 40 11.82 9.59 13.39
C TRP A 40 12.75 8.43 13.76
N LEU A 41 13.68 8.06 12.88
CA LEU A 41 14.67 7.00 13.11
C LEU A 41 15.51 7.31 14.36
N GLN A 42 16.06 8.53 14.44
CA GLN A 42 16.84 8.98 15.60
C GLN A 42 16.03 8.89 16.90
N ASN A 43 14.79 9.38 16.90
CA ASN A 43 13.90 9.36 18.07
C ASN A 43 13.51 7.94 18.51
N ASN A 44 13.63 6.96 17.61
CA ASN A 44 13.33 5.55 17.89
C ASN A 44 14.59 4.69 18.05
N GLY A 45 15.77 5.32 18.19
CA GLY A 45 17.04 4.62 18.42
C GLY A 45 17.51 3.80 17.23
N GLU A 46 17.20 4.24 16.01
CA GLU A 46 17.74 3.73 14.75
C GLU A 46 18.75 4.72 14.16
N ASP A 47 19.56 4.26 13.20
CA ASP A 47 20.49 5.12 12.48
C ASP A 47 19.73 6.10 11.55
N PRO A 48 19.83 7.43 11.74
CA PRO A 48 19.18 8.41 10.88
C PRO A 48 19.74 8.43 9.44
N GLN A 49 20.86 7.75 9.16
CA GLN A 49 21.47 7.66 7.85
C GLN A 49 21.04 6.41 7.06
N LEU A 50 20.08 5.62 7.55
CA LEU A 50 19.53 4.52 6.77
C LEU A 50 18.98 5.04 5.43
N THR A 51 19.42 4.41 4.36
CA THR A 51 18.85 4.65 3.03
C THR A 51 17.38 4.21 3.01
N LEU A 52 16.57 4.74 2.09
CA LEU A 52 15.18 4.32 1.92
C LEU A 52 15.04 2.80 1.77
N ALA A 53 15.95 2.16 1.01
CA ALA A 53 15.95 0.71 0.82
C ALA A 53 16.21 -0.07 2.12
N GLN A 54 17.04 0.47 3.02
CA GLN A 54 17.29 -0.13 4.33
C GLN A 54 16.13 0.14 5.29
N ALA A 55 15.63 1.38 5.33
CA ALA A 55 14.52 1.78 6.17
C ALA A 55 13.21 1.04 5.80
N ALA A 56 12.95 0.83 4.52
CA ALA A 56 11.79 0.06 4.04
C ALA A 56 11.77 -1.40 4.53
N LYS A 57 12.93 -1.93 4.95
CA LYS A 57 13.08 -3.28 5.51
C LYS A 57 13.35 -3.26 7.02
N ASN A 58 13.43 -2.07 7.62
CA ASN A 58 13.74 -1.93 9.04
C ASN A 58 12.55 -2.39 9.90
N PRO A 59 12.74 -3.31 10.86
CA PRO A 59 11.63 -3.83 11.67
C PRO A 59 10.85 -2.77 12.44
N LYS A 60 11.50 -1.70 12.94
CA LYS A 60 10.80 -0.62 13.66
C LYS A 60 9.96 0.24 12.71
N VAL A 61 10.48 0.54 11.53
CA VAL A 61 9.74 1.26 10.49
C VAL A 61 8.50 0.46 10.04
N LEU A 62 8.69 -0.84 9.76
CA LEU A 62 7.59 -1.73 9.40
C LEU A 62 6.53 -1.83 10.51
N ALA A 63 6.96 -1.90 11.77
CA ALA A 63 6.05 -1.93 12.91
C ALA A 63 5.26 -0.62 13.08
N GLU A 64 5.89 0.54 12.84
CA GLU A 64 5.21 1.84 12.87
C GLU A 64 4.15 1.96 11.78
N ILE A 65 4.51 1.55 10.55
CA ILE A 65 3.56 1.54 9.43
C ILE A 65 2.41 0.56 9.70
N GLN A 66 2.69 -0.62 10.26
CA GLN A 66 1.65 -1.56 10.67
C GLN A 66 0.70 -0.94 11.70
N ARG A 67 1.21 -0.21 12.71
CA ARG A 67 0.36 0.51 13.68
C ARG A 67 -0.57 1.52 12.99
N ALA A 68 -0.06 2.27 12.02
CA ALA A 68 -0.87 3.22 11.24
C ALA A 68 -1.96 2.50 10.42
N ILE A 69 -1.63 1.36 9.82
CA ILE A 69 -2.59 0.51 9.08
C ILE A 69 -3.65 -0.07 10.02
N ASP A 70 -3.27 -0.58 11.19
CA ASP A 70 -4.21 -1.14 12.17
C ASP A 70 -5.21 -0.09 12.66
N ALA A 71 -4.72 1.13 12.92
CA ALA A 71 -5.57 2.26 13.27
C ALA A 71 -6.56 2.63 12.14
N ALA A 72 -6.13 2.56 10.88
CA ALA A 72 -7.01 2.78 9.74
C ALA A 72 -8.04 1.64 9.56
N ASN A 73 -7.60 0.38 9.66
CA ASN A 73 -8.43 -0.81 9.55
C ASN A 73 -9.53 -0.87 10.63
N SER A 74 -9.28 -0.31 11.82
CA SER A 74 -10.29 -0.24 12.89
C SER A 74 -11.55 0.57 12.51
N LYS A 75 -11.51 1.34 11.42
CA LYS A 75 -12.57 2.24 10.96
C LYS A 75 -13.40 1.69 9.80
N VAL A 76 -13.10 0.47 9.34
CA VAL A 76 -13.75 -0.15 8.16
C VAL A 76 -14.12 -1.60 8.45
N SER A 77 -14.91 -2.21 7.55
CA SER A 77 -15.21 -3.64 7.67
C SER A 77 -13.97 -4.50 7.43
N ARG A 78 -14.03 -5.78 7.84
CA ARG A 78 -12.97 -6.76 7.55
C ARG A 78 -12.73 -6.94 6.05
N ALA A 79 -13.78 -6.82 5.22
CA ALA A 79 -13.68 -6.95 3.77
C ALA A 79 -12.92 -5.78 3.13
N GLU A 80 -13.01 -4.59 3.74
CA GLU A 80 -12.35 -3.36 3.28
C GLU A 80 -10.96 -3.18 3.90
N SER A 81 -10.63 -3.92 4.96
CA SER A 81 -9.36 -3.80 5.68
C SER A 81 -8.16 -4.19 4.81
N ILE A 82 -7.08 -3.42 4.93
CA ILE A 82 -5.78 -3.70 4.32
C ILE A 82 -5.19 -4.95 4.98
N ARG A 83 -4.99 -6.01 4.19
CA ARG A 83 -4.44 -7.30 4.65
C ARG A 83 -2.94 -7.44 4.47
N LYS A 84 -2.36 -6.76 3.47
CA LYS A 84 -0.91 -6.74 3.22
C LYS A 84 -0.49 -5.36 2.72
N PHE A 85 0.78 -5.02 2.90
CA PHE A 85 1.34 -3.79 2.37
C PHE A 85 2.78 -4.00 1.92
N ALA A 86 3.25 -3.13 1.04
CA ALA A 86 4.66 -3.01 0.67
C ALA A 86 5.14 -1.59 0.98
N VAL A 87 6.33 -1.51 1.59
CA VAL A 87 7.05 -0.24 1.74
C VAL A 87 8.07 -0.15 0.60
N LEU A 88 7.97 0.92 -0.17
CA LEU A 88 8.82 1.17 -1.32
C LEU A 88 10.13 1.83 -0.87
N ASP A 89 11.20 1.53 -1.59
CA ASP A 89 12.53 2.12 -1.41
C ASP A 89 12.71 3.43 -2.20
N THR A 90 11.60 3.97 -2.72
CA THR A 90 11.57 5.18 -3.54
C THR A 90 10.40 6.07 -3.12
N THR A 91 10.45 7.33 -3.55
CA THR A 91 9.39 8.32 -3.36
C THR A 91 8.69 8.64 -4.67
N TRP A 92 7.45 9.09 -4.57
CA TRP A 92 6.69 9.56 -5.72
C TRP A 92 6.84 11.07 -5.86
N THR A 93 7.19 11.49 -7.07
CA THR A 93 7.46 12.90 -7.38
C THR A 93 6.77 13.29 -8.68
N GLU A 94 6.73 14.59 -8.97
CA GLU A 94 6.31 15.07 -10.29
C GLU A 94 7.30 14.62 -11.38
N ALA A 95 8.61 14.68 -11.10
CA ALA A 95 9.67 14.31 -12.03
C ALA A 95 9.63 12.82 -12.44
N SER A 96 9.29 11.93 -11.50
CA SER A 96 9.07 10.50 -11.79
C SER A 96 7.72 10.23 -12.45
N GLY A 97 6.87 11.25 -12.63
CA GLY A 97 5.57 11.14 -13.31
C GLY A 97 4.42 10.68 -12.41
N HIS A 98 4.70 10.20 -11.20
CA HIS A 98 3.72 9.65 -10.25
C HIS A 98 2.80 10.70 -9.64
N LEU A 99 3.23 11.97 -9.59
CA LEU A 99 2.40 13.10 -9.14
C LEU A 99 2.01 14.01 -10.31
N THR A 100 0.90 14.73 -10.15
CA THR A 100 0.53 15.87 -11.00
C THR A 100 1.38 17.10 -10.63
N PRO A 101 1.41 18.15 -11.46
CA PRO A 101 2.04 19.43 -11.08
C PRO A 101 1.43 20.08 -9.82
N LYS A 102 0.22 19.68 -9.44
CA LYS A 102 -0.43 20.06 -8.18
C LYS A 102 -0.19 19.04 -7.05
N LEU A 103 0.85 18.21 -7.19
CA LEU A 103 1.27 17.18 -6.23
C LEU A 103 0.21 16.14 -5.88
N SER A 104 -0.80 15.94 -6.74
CA SER A 104 -1.81 14.91 -6.56
C SER A 104 -1.36 13.58 -7.16
N ILE A 105 -1.69 12.46 -6.53
CA ILE A 105 -1.31 11.11 -6.98
C ILE A 105 -1.94 10.75 -8.33
N LYS A 106 -1.13 10.24 -9.28
CA LYS A 106 -1.59 9.56 -10.50
C LYS A 106 -1.65 8.05 -10.30
N ARG A 107 -2.75 7.57 -9.70
CA ARG A 107 -2.93 6.16 -9.32
C ARG A 107 -2.63 5.18 -10.45
N HIS A 108 -3.13 5.44 -11.66
CA HIS A 108 -2.95 4.54 -12.80
C HIS A 108 -1.48 4.34 -13.20
N VAL A 109 -0.64 5.38 -13.06
CA VAL A 109 0.80 5.32 -13.30
C VAL A 109 1.46 4.45 -12.23
N ILE A 110 1.19 4.75 -10.96
CA ILE A 110 1.73 3.97 -9.83
C ILE A 110 1.34 2.49 -9.94
N THR A 111 0.07 2.18 -10.19
CA THR A 111 -0.37 0.78 -10.31
C THR A 111 0.28 0.05 -11.47
N LYS A 112 0.65 0.77 -12.54
CA LYS A 112 1.34 0.23 -13.70
C LYS A 112 2.83 0.01 -13.39
N ASP A 113 3.51 1.02 -12.86
CA ASP A 113 4.96 1.00 -12.65
C ASP A 113 5.37 0.09 -11.49
N PHE A 114 4.47 -0.13 -10.52
CA PHE A 114 4.68 -1.04 -9.39
C PHE A 114 3.84 -2.34 -9.50
N ALA A 115 3.47 -2.74 -10.72
CA ALA A 115 2.65 -3.93 -10.96
C ALA A 115 3.25 -5.19 -10.31
N ASP A 116 4.55 -5.44 -10.50
CA ASP A 116 5.25 -6.60 -9.94
C ASP A 116 5.22 -6.61 -8.40
N THR A 117 5.45 -5.44 -7.77
CA THR A 117 5.34 -5.29 -6.32
C THR A 117 3.93 -5.58 -5.85
N ILE A 118 2.91 -5.06 -6.55
CA ILE A 118 1.50 -5.32 -6.24
C ILE A 118 1.20 -6.81 -6.38
N GLU A 119 1.65 -7.46 -7.45
CA GLU A 119 1.44 -8.89 -7.67
C GLU A 119 2.08 -9.75 -6.58
N SER A 120 3.29 -9.38 -6.13
CA SER A 120 3.99 -10.08 -5.04
C SER A 120 3.19 -10.09 -3.72
N LEU A 121 2.39 -9.06 -3.45
CA LEU A 121 1.50 -9.03 -2.29
C LEU A 121 0.46 -10.15 -2.35
N TYR A 122 0.02 -10.55 -3.54
CA TYR A 122 -0.97 -11.61 -3.73
C TYR A 122 -0.36 -12.98 -4.00
N ALA A 123 0.97 -13.07 -4.16
CA ALA A 123 1.65 -14.35 -4.32
C ALA A 123 1.38 -15.28 -3.12
N GLY A 124 1.21 -16.57 -3.42
CA GLY A 124 0.94 -17.61 -2.41
C GLY A 124 -0.47 -17.61 -1.83
N VAL A 125 -1.39 -16.81 -2.38
CA VAL A 125 -2.82 -16.85 -2.03
C VAL A 125 -3.50 -17.75 -3.06
N PRO A 126 -4.12 -18.88 -2.66
CA PRO A 126 -4.97 -19.64 -3.56
C PRO A 126 -6.05 -18.70 -4.11
N VAL A 127 -6.05 -18.48 -5.43
CA VAL A 127 -7.14 -17.76 -6.06
C VAL A 127 -8.32 -18.71 -6.02
N ASP A 128 -9.21 -18.51 -5.05
CA ASP A 128 -10.51 -19.16 -5.03
C ASP A 128 -11.27 -18.67 -6.26
N THR A 129 -11.05 -19.39 -7.37
CA THR A 129 -11.70 -19.15 -8.64
C THR A 129 -13.14 -19.60 -8.47
N HIS A 130 -13.97 -18.73 -7.89
CA HIS A 130 -15.40 -18.85 -8.09
C HIS A 130 -15.67 -18.50 -9.56
N ALA A 131 -15.53 -19.51 -10.40
CA ALA A 131 -16.05 -19.52 -11.75
C ALA A 131 -17.54 -19.21 -11.66
N THR A 132 -17.94 -18.03 -12.13
CA THR A 132 -19.32 -17.67 -12.36
C THR A 132 -19.85 -18.51 -13.52
N ALA A 133 -20.19 -19.77 -13.25
CA ALA A 133 -20.89 -20.63 -14.17
C ALA A 133 -22.39 -20.39 -14.04
N THR A 134 -22.89 -19.33 -14.67
CA THR A 134 -24.32 -19.21 -14.99
C THR A 134 -24.58 -20.01 -16.26
N ALA A 135 -24.91 -21.28 -16.10
CA ALA A 135 -25.45 -22.11 -17.18
C ALA A 135 -26.86 -22.60 -16.77
N THR A 136 -27.89 -21.93 -17.27
CA THR A 136 -29.26 -22.43 -17.27
C THR A 136 -29.56 -22.99 -18.66
N PRO A 137 -29.69 -24.31 -18.86
CA PRO A 137 -30.28 -24.81 -20.09
C PRO A 137 -31.81 -24.80 -19.94
N THR A 138 -32.46 -23.86 -20.62
CA THR A 138 -33.92 -23.88 -20.81
C THR A 138 -34.25 -25.06 -21.71
N ARG A 139 -34.99 -26.03 -21.17
CA ARG A 139 -35.46 -27.23 -21.85
C ARG A 139 -36.67 -26.89 -22.74
N ALA A 140 -36.57 -27.22 -24.01
CA ALA A 140 -37.67 -27.15 -24.98
C ALA A 140 -38.82 -28.10 -24.62
N ARG A 141 -40.05 -27.67 -24.90
CA ARG A 141 -41.24 -28.51 -25.13
C ARG A 141 -41.99 -27.96 -26.33
#